data_AF-A0A7V3DWP5-F1
#
_entry.id   AF-A0A7V3DWP5-F1
#
_cell.length_a   1.000
_cell.length_b   1.000
_cell.length_c   1.000
_cell.angle_alpha   90.00
_cell.angle_beta   90.00
_cell.angle_gamma   90.00
#
_symmetry.space_group_name_H-M   'P 1'
#
loop_
_entity.id
_entity.type
_entity.pdbx_description
1 polymer ?
#
loop_
_entity_poly.entity_id
_entity_poly.type
_entity_poly.pdbx_seq_one_letter_code
_entity_poly.pdbx_strand_id
1 'polypeptide(L)' 'MATYVLDTSALLAHCFGEPGAEQVNALWQDRASQIAICVVTLPELITQLKMHIRNPVDTRRLYEMYADQLTQTTP' A
#
# COMPACT_ATOMS: atom_id res chain seq x y z
N MET A 1 -13.13 -13.92 0.11
CA MET A 1 -13.90 -12.71 -0.23
C MET A 1 -13.29 -11.62 0.64
N ALA A 2 -12.72 -10.57 0.04
CA ALA A 2 -11.93 -9.60 0.79
C ALA A 2 -12.73 -8.97 1.94
N THR A 3 -12.11 -8.90 3.12
CA THR A 3 -12.71 -8.32 4.33
C THR A 3 -12.50 -6.81 4.35
N TYR A 4 -11.40 -6.34 3.74
CA TYR A 4 -11.01 -4.94 3.71
C TYR A 4 -10.55 -4.56 2.30
N VAL A 5 -10.92 -3.37 1.86
CA VAL A 5 -10.39 -2.76 0.63
C VAL A 5 -9.62 -1.51 1.04
N LEU A 6 -8.35 -1.46 0.68
CA LEU A 6 -7.50 -0.28 0.92
C LEU A 6 -7.48 0.59 -0.34
N ASP A 7 -7.65 1.89 -0.13
CA ASP A 7 -7.47 2.89 -1.17
C ASP A 7 -6.02 3.42 -1.14
N THR A 8 -5.70 4.30 -2.08
CA THR A 8 -4.37 4.89 -2.18
C THR A 8 -4.00 5.70 -0.94
N SER A 9 -4.96 6.39 -0.32
CA SER A 9 -4.70 7.22 0.87
C SER A 9 -4.31 6.38 2.09
N ALA A 10 -4.94 5.23 2.31
CA ALA A 10 -4.56 4.29 3.38
C ALA A 10 -3.13 3.75 3.19
N LEU A 11 -2.73 3.43 1.96
CA LEU A 11 -1.37 2.97 1.66
C LEU A 11 -0.34 4.08 1.88
N LEU A 12 -0.66 5.32 1.50
CA LEU A 12 0.22 6.47 1.73
C LEU A 12 0.35 6.78 3.23
N ALA A 13 -0.76 6.69 3.98
CA ALA A 13 -0.73 6.91 5.42
C ALA A 13 0.21 5.90 6.11
N HIS A 14 0.10 4.63 5.75
CA HIS A 14 1.03 3.60 6.22
C HIS A 14 2.47 3.87 5.80
N CYS A 15 2.68 4.30 4.55
CA CYS A 15 3.98 4.60 4.00
C CYS A 15 4.71 5.76 4.69
N PHE A 16 3.98 6.80 5.07
CA PHE A 16 4.54 8.03 5.64
C PHE A 16 4.35 8.16 7.16
N GLY A 17 3.74 7.15 7.81
CA GLY A 17 3.46 7.19 9.25
C GLY A 17 2.42 8.24 9.64
N GLU A 18 1.48 8.55 8.74
CA GLU A 18 0.41 9.50 8.98
C GLU A 18 -0.71 8.91 9.85
N PRO A 19 -1.66 9.73 10.36
CA PRO A 19 -2.82 9.20 11.08
C PRO A 19 -3.53 8.09 10.27
N GLY A 20 -3.72 6.94 10.91
CA GLY A 20 -4.27 5.74 10.27
C GLY A 20 -3.23 4.67 9.92
N ALA A 21 -1.92 4.99 9.92
CA ALA A 21 -0.84 4.04 9.66
C ALA A 21 -0.92 2.80 10.56
N GLU A 22 -1.12 2.99 11.86
CA GLU A 22 -1.24 1.90 12.85
C GLU A 22 -2.42 0.96 12.56
N GLN A 23 -3.53 1.50 12.05
CA GLN A 23 -4.71 0.70 11.70
C GLN A 23 -4.43 -0.16 10.46
N VAL A 24 -3.77 0.43 9.45
CA VAL A 24 -3.35 -0.29 8.25
C VAL A 24 -2.33 -1.37 8.61
N ASN A 25 -1.35 -1.07 9.44
CA ASN A 25 -0.36 -2.04 9.92
C ASN A 25 -1.02 -3.19 10.70
N ALA A 26 -2.00 -2.89 11.56
CA ALA A 26 -2.75 -3.92 12.29
C ALA A 26 -3.52 -4.85 11.34
N LEU A 27 -4.19 -4.31 10.32
CA LEU A 27 -4.86 -5.10 9.29
C LEU A 27 -3.86 -5.94 8.47
N TRP A 28 -2.68 -5.40 8.19
CA TRP A 28 -1.63 -6.10 7.43
C TRP A 28 -1.00 -7.27 8.21
N GLN A 29 -0.90 -7.15 9.53
CA GLN A 29 -0.33 -8.18 10.41
C GLN A 29 -1.34 -9.28 10.78
N ASP A 30 -2.63 -8.98 10.70
CA ASP A 30 -3.68 -9.95 10.98
C ASP A 30 -3.87 -10.94 9.82
N ARG A 31 -3.53 -12.21 10.05
CA ARG A 31 -3.69 -13.28 9.07
C ARG A 31 -5.15 -13.58 8.72
N ALA A 32 -6.11 -13.18 9.55
CA ALA A 32 -7.53 -13.32 9.25
C ALA A 32 -8.05 -12.21 8.31
N SER A 33 -7.30 -11.10 8.21
CA SER A 33 -7.67 -9.98 7.35
C SER A 33 -7.33 -10.27 5.90
N GLN A 34 -8.36 -10.37 5.05
CA GLN A 34 -8.19 -10.43 3.59
C GLN A 34 -8.21 -9.02 3.03
N ILE A 35 -7.04 -8.48 2.71
CA ILE A 35 -6.87 -7.15 2.13
C ILE A 35 -6.96 -7.26 0.59
N ALA A 36 -7.77 -6.42 -0.01
CA ALA A 36 -7.78 -6.19 -1.45
C ALA A 36 -7.50 -4.71 -1.76
N ILE A 37 -7.07 -4.47 -2.99
CA ILE A 37 -6.95 -3.13 -3.57
C ILE A 37 -7.64 -3.11 -4.93
N CYS A 38 -8.04 -1.93 -5.37
CA CYS A 38 -8.37 -1.74 -6.77
C CYS A 38 -7.05 -1.70 -7.58
N VAL A 39 -7.02 -2.28 -8.78
CA VAL A 39 -5.80 -2.27 -9.61
C VAL A 39 -5.32 -0.85 -9.92
N VAL A 40 -6.23 0.13 -9.96
CA VAL A 40 -5.93 1.56 -10.17
C VAL A 40 -5.15 2.19 -9.01
N THR A 41 -5.19 1.59 -7.82
CA THR A 41 -4.42 2.03 -6.65
C THR A 41 -2.91 1.96 -6.92
N LEU A 42 -2.44 1.03 -7.76
CA LEU A 42 -1.01 0.91 -8.10
C LEU A 42 -0.47 2.14 -8.87
N PRO A 43 -1.06 2.56 -10.02
CA PRO A 43 -0.60 3.76 -10.71
C PRO A 43 -0.83 5.04 -9.90
N GLU A 44 -1.85 5.10 -9.03
CA GLU A 44 -2.04 6.23 -8.11
C GLU A 44 -0.92 6.29 -7.07
N LEU A 45 -0.57 5.16 -6.44
CA LEU A 45 0.50 5.08 -5.44
C LEU A 45 1.84 5.55 -6.00
N ILE A 46 2.27 5.03 -7.15
CA ILE A 46 3.56 5.46 -7.74
C ILE A 46 3.58 6.94 -8.11
N THR A 47 2.44 7.49 -8.54
CA THR A 47 2.32 8.92 -8.86
C THR A 47 2.47 9.76 -7.61
N GLN A 48 1.80 9.38 -6.53
CA GLN A 48 1.88 10.06 -5.23
C GLN A 48 3.29 9.96 -4.64
N LEU A 49 3.91 8.77 -4.63
CA LEU A 49 5.28 8.60 -4.13
C LEU A 49 6.29 9.47 -4.88
N LYS A 50 6.14 9.65 -6.20
CA LYS A 50 7.00 10.57 -6.99
C LYS A 50 6.85 12.04 -6.62
N MET A 51 5.70 12.45 -6.10
CA MET A 51 5.47 13.84 -5.66
C MET A 51 6.10 14.09 -4.28
N HIS A 52 6.16 13.09 -3.42
CA HIS A 52 6.64 13.22 -2.05
C HIS A 52 8.11 12.80 -1.84
N ILE A 53 8.63 11.89 -2.68
CA ILE A 53 9.99 11.36 -2.57
C ILE A 53 10.83 11.88 -3.74
N ARG A 54 11.88 12.64 -3.43
CA ARG A 54 12.76 13.25 -4.45
C ARG A 54 13.69 12.25 -5.12
N ASN A 55 14.08 11.19 -4.42
CA ASN A 55 15.00 10.20 -4.94
C ASN A 55 14.23 9.12 -5.71
N PRO A 56 14.40 9.02 -7.05
CA PRO A 56 13.67 8.06 -7.87
C PRO A 56 13.98 6.60 -7.52
N VAL A 57 15.16 6.31 -6.95
CA VAL A 57 15.53 4.96 -6.50
C VAL A 57 14.71 4.56 -5.28
N ASP A 58 14.58 5.45 -4.31
CA ASP A 58 13.79 5.20 -3.09
C ASP A 58 12.30 5.08 -3.41
N THR A 59 11.78 5.95 -4.30
CA THR A 59 10.40 5.86 -4.81
C THR A 59 10.12 4.49 -5.43
N ARG A 60 11.02 4.03 -6.30
CA ARG A 60 10.84 2.76 -7.01
C ARG A 60 10.89 1.58 -6.05
N ARG A 61 11.89 1.56 -5.15
CA ARG A 61 12.04 0.50 -4.16
C ARG A 61 10.82 0.38 -3.26
N LEU A 62 10.27 1.51 -2.83
CA LEU A 62 9.10 1.56 -1.98
C LEU A 62 7.84 1.09 -2.73
N TYR A 63 7.65 1.55 -3.97
CA TYR A 63 6.57 1.07 -4.83
C TYR A 63 6.63 -0.45 -5.06
N GLU A 64 7.81 -0.99 -5.38
CA GLU A 64 8.00 -2.44 -5.61
C GLU A 64 7.66 -3.25 -4.36
N MET A 65 8.05 -2.78 -3.16
CA MET A 65 7.69 -3.44 -1.90
C MET A 65 6.18 -3.54 -1.68
N TYR A 66 5.42 -2.46 -1.94
CA TYR A 66 3.96 -2.49 -1.83
C TYR A 66 3.32 -3.32 -2.94
N ALA A 67 3.78 -3.16 -4.18
CA ALA A 67 3.26 -3.91 -5.31
C ALA A 67 3.43 -5.41 -5.11
N ASP A 68 4.60 -5.86 -4.66
CA ASP A 68 4.87 -7.29 -4.42
C ASP A 68 3.99 -7.86 -3.30
N GLN A 69 3.72 -7.09 -2.24
CA GLN A 69 2.84 -7.54 -1.16
C GLN A 69 1.36 -7.56 -1.59
N LEU A 70 0.92 -6.59 -2.39
CA LEU A 70 -0.47 -6.43 -2.81
C LEU A 70 -0.84 -7.28 -4.03
N THR A 71 0.15 -7.71 -4.81
CA THR A 71 -0.04 -8.58 -5.98
C THR A 71 0.34 -10.04 -5.73
N GLN A 72 0.76 -10.37 -4.51
CA GLN A 72 0.85 -11.77 -4.07
C GLN A 72 -0.53 -12.41 -4.15
N THR A 73 -0.79 -13.06 -5.28
CA THR A 73 -1.96 -13.87 -5.51
C THR A 73 -1.93 -15.01 -4.51
N THR A 74 -2.84 -14.98 -3.54
CA THR A 74 -3.14 -16.18 -2.77
C THR A 74 -3.65 -17.24 -3.77
N PRO A 75 -3.12 -18.47 -3.75
CA PRO A 75 -3.55 -19.54 -4.64
C PRO A 75 -5.03 -19.89 -4.49
#